data_AF-A0A3M1HMV1-F1
#
_entry.id   AF-A0A3M1HMV1-F1
#
_cell.length_a   1.000
_cell.length_b   1.000
_cell.length_c   1.000
_cell.angle_alpha   90.00
_cell.angle_beta   90.00
_cell.angle_gamma   90.00
#
_symmetry.space_group_name_H-M   'P 1'
#
loop_
_entity.id
_entity.type
_entity.pdbx_description
1 polymer ?
#
loop_
_entity_poly.entity_id
_entity_poly.type
_entity_poly.pdbx_seq_one_letter_code
_entity_poly.pdbx_strand_id
1 'polypeptide(L)'
;MKAAEGFQKYSLFLVFCFILVSLSCASSNWWDDPPQMEGKITAVGMARYVGNDTLSRTAAEANAKRVLAGFVKTQIQALTETWGKQAGNDQVASSVSNYFNDENITRDLINTTLHGAIPLKYAKHGKYQYVLMAIDTKKFAQYWKNAASKALEAKKVLLQSQAMKEDYAKRMDKIIEEYLARVAKGIAAK
;
A
#
# COMPACT_ATOMS: atom_id res chain seq x y z
N MET A 1 39.53 -36.58 51.72
CA MET A 1 38.35 -37.20 52.39
C MET A 1 37.16 -36.29 52.09
N LYS A 2 36.09 -36.77 51.43
CA LYS A 2 34.77 -37.14 52.02
C LYS A 2 34.19 -36.02 52.93
N ALA A 3 32.97 -35.48 52.79
CA ALA A 3 31.86 -35.60 51.82
C ALA A 3 31.04 -34.25 51.87
N ALA A 4 29.86 -33.98 51.29
CA ALA A 4 28.84 -34.74 50.54
C ALA A 4 28.15 -33.79 49.49
N GLU A 5 27.32 -34.23 48.53
CA GLU A 5 25.83 -34.39 48.55
C GLU A 5 25.04 -33.20 49.13
N GLY A 6 24.01 -32.62 48.49
CA GLY A 6 23.44 -32.83 47.13
C GLY A 6 22.15 -32.00 46.98
N PHE A 7 21.75 -31.63 45.77
CA PHE A 7 20.46 -30.93 45.55
C PHE A 7 19.68 -31.52 44.36
N GLN A 8 18.42 -31.88 44.61
CA GLN A 8 17.50 -32.51 43.66
C GLN A 8 17.15 -31.53 42.52
N LYS A 9 17.13 -31.90 41.24
CA LYS A 9 16.26 -32.90 40.58
C LYS A 9 14.78 -32.75 40.93
N TYR A 10 14.17 -31.67 40.46
CA TYR A 10 12.74 -31.62 40.18
C TYR A 10 12.48 -31.62 38.67
N SER A 11 12.39 -32.83 38.12
CA SER A 11 11.65 -33.06 36.89
C SER A 11 10.19 -33.23 37.28
N LEU A 12 9.34 -32.26 36.95
CA LEU A 12 7.89 -32.39 37.12
C LEU A 12 7.13 -31.77 35.96
N PHE A 13 6.79 -32.63 35.01
CA PHE A 13 5.48 -32.66 34.35
C PHE A 13 4.70 -31.33 34.30
N LEU A 14 4.99 -30.51 33.30
CA LEU A 14 3.92 -29.82 32.58
C LEU A 14 3.86 -30.35 31.15
N VAL A 15 3.17 -31.48 31.03
CA VAL A 15 2.52 -31.94 29.80
C VAL A 15 1.43 -30.92 29.48
N PHE A 16 1.84 -29.72 29.06
CA PHE A 16 0.91 -28.67 28.66
C PHE A 16 0.42 -29.00 27.26
N CYS A 17 -0.64 -29.81 27.25
CA CYS A 17 -1.65 -29.91 26.22
C CYS A 17 -1.24 -29.21 24.91
N PHE A 18 -0.49 -29.93 24.06
CA PHE A 18 -0.34 -29.59 22.65
C PHE A 18 -1.68 -29.90 22.00
N ILE A 19 -2.69 -29.09 22.36
CA ILE A 19 -3.98 -29.04 21.69
C ILE A 19 -3.61 -28.74 20.24
N LEU A 20 -3.83 -29.74 19.38
CA LEU A 20 -3.96 -29.49 17.97
C LEU A 20 -5.13 -28.51 17.85
N VAL A 21 -4.80 -27.22 17.83
CA VAL A 21 -5.63 -26.23 17.15
C VAL A 21 -5.53 -26.63 15.70
N SER A 22 -6.40 -27.56 15.30
CA SER A 22 -6.80 -27.75 13.93
C SER A 22 -7.35 -26.41 13.48
N LEU A 23 -6.46 -25.55 12.97
CA LEU A 23 -6.83 -24.42 12.16
C LEU A 23 -7.64 -25.01 11.00
N SER A 24 -8.96 -24.98 11.17
CA SER A 24 -9.93 -25.14 10.11
C SER A 24 -9.73 -23.93 9.20
N CYS A 25 -8.71 -24.06 8.35
CA CYS A 25 -8.39 -23.16 7.26
C CYS A 25 -9.49 -23.32 6.20
N ALA A 26 -10.70 -22.91 6.57
CA ALA A 26 -11.78 -22.66 5.65
C ALA A 26 -11.23 -21.64 4.67
N SER A 27 -11.08 -22.05 3.41
CA SER A 27 -10.52 -21.20 2.38
C SER A 27 -11.43 -19.98 2.21
N SER A 28 -11.02 -18.85 2.81
CA SER A 28 -11.68 -17.56 2.62
C SER A 28 -11.72 -17.29 1.13
N ASN A 29 -12.86 -16.78 0.64
CA ASN A 29 -12.90 -16.39 -0.76
C ASN A 29 -11.97 -15.19 -0.93
N TRP A 30 -11.24 -15.13 -2.04
CA TRP A 30 -10.32 -14.02 -2.32
C TRP A 30 -11.00 -12.65 -2.41
N TRP A 31 -12.32 -12.60 -2.50
CA TRP A 31 -13.08 -11.35 -2.47
C TRP A 31 -13.46 -10.89 -1.05
N ASP A 32 -13.42 -11.81 -0.07
CA ASP A 32 -13.61 -11.52 1.36
C ASP A 32 -12.25 -11.21 2.02
N ASP A 33 -11.20 -11.95 1.63
CA ASP A 33 -9.81 -11.74 2.06
C ASP A 33 -8.87 -11.67 0.83
N PRO A 34 -8.57 -10.48 0.30
CA PRO A 34 -7.77 -10.33 -0.91
C PRO A 34 -6.31 -10.75 -0.69
N PRO A 35 -5.76 -11.63 -1.56
CA PRO A 35 -4.40 -12.12 -1.39
C PRO A 35 -3.41 -10.97 -1.54
N GLN A 36 -2.56 -10.79 -0.52
CA GLN A 36 -1.38 -9.94 -0.63
C GLN A 36 -0.45 -10.52 -1.70
N MET A 37 0.04 -9.66 -2.60
CA MET A 37 0.91 -10.07 -3.71
C MET A 37 2.22 -9.27 -3.66
N GLU A 38 3.35 -9.98 -3.72
CA GLU A 38 4.66 -9.33 -3.71
C GLU A 38 4.78 -8.32 -4.86
N GLY A 39 5.22 -7.10 -4.55
CA GLY A 39 5.38 -6.02 -5.52
C GLY A 39 4.07 -5.48 -6.10
N LYS A 40 2.90 -5.80 -5.54
CA LYS A 40 1.60 -5.28 -6.01
C LYS A 40 0.71 -4.80 -4.87
N ILE A 41 -0.03 -3.72 -5.11
CA ILE A 41 -1.19 -3.35 -4.29
C ILE A 41 -2.40 -4.02 -4.92
N THR A 42 -3.15 -4.80 -4.16
CA THR A 42 -4.39 -5.45 -4.60
C THR A 42 -5.61 -4.77 -3.98
N ALA A 43 -6.73 -4.77 -4.71
CA ALA A 43 -8.02 -4.37 -4.16
C ALA A 43 -9.15 -5.18 -4.82
N VAL A 44 -10.24 -5.37 -4.08
CA VAL A 44 -11.45 -6.02 -4.59
C VAL A 44 -12.50 -4.96 -4.86
N GLY A 45 -13.13 -5.06 -6.03
CA GLY A 45 -14.34 -4.34 -6.38
C GLY A 45 -15.52 -5.29 -6.49
N MET A 46 -16.67 -4.85 -6.00
CA MET A 46 -17.93 -5.59 -6.07
C MET A 46 -18.98 -4.72 -6.76
N ALA A 47 -19.78 -5.31 -7.64
CA ALA A 47 -20.97 -4.69 -8.21
C ALA A 47 -22.12 -5.70 -8.27
N ARG A 48 -23.37 -5.21 -8.21
CA ARG A 48 -24.55 -6.06 -8.36
C ARG A 48 -24.66 -6.54 -9.81
N TYR A 49 -24.98 -7.82 -9.99
CA TYR A 49 -25.26 -8.39 -11.30
C TYR A 49 -26.61 -7.89 -11.84
N VAL A 50 -26.59 -7.36 -13.06
CA VAL A 50 -27.75 -6.72 -13.72
C VAL A 50 -28.22 -7.44 -15.00
N GLY A 51 -27.99 -8.76 -15.09
CA GLY A 51 -28.34 -9.55 -16.28
C GLY A 51 -27.34 -9.42 -17.44
N ASN A 52 -26.31 -8.58 -17.30
CA ASN A 52 -25.25 -8.39 -18.29
C ASN A 52 -23.88 -8.52 -17.58
N ASP A 53 -23.11 -9.55 -17.91
CA ASP A 53 -21.81 -9.83 -17.29
C ASP A 53 -20.80 -8.71 -17.56
N THR A 54 -20.74 -8.18 -18.79
CA THR A 54 -19.81 -7.11 -19.18
C THR A 54 -20.05 -5.84 -18.36
N LEU A 55 -21.30 -5.34 -18.31
CA LEU A 55 -21.65 -4.15 -17.52
C LEU A 55 -21.36 -4.37 -16.03
N SER A 56 -21.66 -5.57 -15.51
CA SER A 56 -21.41 -5.91 -14.11
C SER A 56 -19.91 -5.96 -13.78
N ARG A 57 -19.07 -6.45 -14.71
CA ARG A 57 -17.60 -6.44 -14.59
C ARG A 57 -17.04 -5.03 -14.64
N THR A 58 -17.45 -4.21 -15.61
CA THR A 58 -17.02 -2.80 -15.71
C THR A 58 -17.39 -2.01 -14.45
N ALA A 59 -18.58 -2.23 -13.88
CA ALA A 59 -18.98 -1.62 -12.61
C ALA A 59 -18.12 -2.11 -11.43
N ALA A 60 -17.81 -3.42 -11.36
CA ALA A 60 -16.93 -3.97 -10.33
C ALA A 60 -15.50 -3.39 -10.45
N GLU A 61 -14.97 -3.25 -11.67
CA GLU A 61 -13.66 -2.65 -11.94
C GLU A 61 -13.61 -1.18 -11.55
N ALA A 62 -14.65 -0.40 -11.86
CA ALA A 62 -14.74 0.99 -11.42
C ALA A 62 -14.74 1.10 -9.88
N ASN A 63 -15.39 0.16 -9.19
CA ASN A 63 -15.37 0.09 -7.73
C ASN A 63 -14.00 -0.33 -7.18
N ALA A 64 -13.33 -1.31 -7.78
CA ALA A 64 -11.96 -1.72 -7.42
C ALA A 64 -10.95 -0.56 -7.62
N LYS A 65 -11.05 0.16 -8.75
CA LYS A 65 -10.26 1.37 -9.01
C LYS A 65 -10.51 2.46 -7.97
N ARG A 66 -11.74 2.62 -7.46
CA ARG A 66 -12.03 3.56 -6.37
C ARG A 66 -11.39 3.15 -5.03
N VAL A 67 -11.35 1.85 -4.72
CA VAL A 67 -10.64 1.35 -3.52
C VAL A 67 -9.13 1.58 -3.65
N LEU A 68 -8.56 1.25 -4.82
CA LEU A 68 -7.15 1.57 -5.14
C LEU A 68 -6.88 3.07 -5.04
N ALA A 69 -7.76 3.93 -5.56
CA ALA A 69 -7.65 5.39 -5.47
C ALA A 69 -7.54 5.89 -4.02
N GLY A 70 -8.39 5.34 -3.12
CA GLY A 70 -8.37 5.67 -1.70
C GLY A 70 -7.05 5.25 -1.05
N PHE A 71 -6.60 4.03 -1.29
CA PHE A 71 -5.30 3.56 -0.79
C PHE A 71 -4.14 4.43 -1.32
N VAL A 72 -4.13 4.72 -2.62
CA VAL A 72 -3.14 5.58 -3.27
C VAL A 72 -3.12 6.97 -2.64
N LYS A 73 -4.29 7.59 -2.38
CA LYS A 73 -4.38 8.88 -1.70
C LYS A 73 -3.70 8.84 -0.33
N THR A 74 -4.03 7.84 0.50
CA THR A 74 -3.44 7.68 1.83
C THR A 74 -1.92 7.47 1.77
N GLN A 75 -1.42 6.69 0.81
CA GLN A 75 0.03 6.53 0.63
C GLN A 75 0.70 7.84 0.20
N ILE A 76 0.13 8.59 -0.75
CA ILE A 76 0.67 9.90 -1.16
C ILE A 76 0.74 10.84 0.03
N GLN A 77 -0.32 10.93 0.84
CA GLN A 77 -0.33 11.76 2.05
C GLN A 77 0.75 11.32 3.06
N ALA A 78 0.88 10.02 3.34
CA ALA A 78 1.90 9.50 4.25
C ALA A 78 3.34 9.75 3.77
N LEU A 79 3.61 9.59 2.47
CA LEU A 79 4.92 9.88 1.86
C LEU A 79 5.23 11.38 1.92
N THR A 80 4.24 12.24 1.67
CA THR A 80 4.37 13.70 1.79
C THR A 80 4.65 14.15 3.22
N GLU A 81 3.90 13.64 4.21
CA GLU A 81 4.16 13.95 5.62
C GLU A 81 5.55 13.51 6.06
N THR A 82 5.98 12.33 5.61
CA THR A 82 7.32 11.80 5.88
C THR A 82 8.39 12.71 5.28
N TRP A 83 8.21 13.16 4.03
CA TRP A 83 9.13 14.10 3.41
C TRP A 83 9.15 15.46 4.13
N GLY A 84 7.98 16.03 4.47
CA GLY A 84 7.89 17.29 5.20
C GLY A 84 8.65 17.25 6.54
N LYS A 85 8.50 16.17 7.30
CA LYS A 85 9.24 15.92 8.54
C LYS A 85 10.75 15.78 8.30
N GLN A 86 11.17 15.12 7.21
CA GLN A 86 12.59 14.94 6.88
C GLN A 86 13.26 16.19 6.29
N ALA A 87 12.51 17.11 5.69
CA ALA A 87 13.05 18.28 5.01
C ALA A 87 13.69 19.30 5.98
N GLY A 88 13.26 19.33 7.24
CA GLY A 88 13.83 20.19 8.30
C GLY A 88 13.67 21.71 8.06
N ASN A 89 12.85 22.09 7.08
CA ASN A 89 12.54 23.48 6.74
C ASN A 89 11.01 23.60 6.63
N ASP A 90 10.41 24.27 7.61
CA ASP A 90 8.95 24.41 7.76
C ASP A 90 8.29 25.09 6.56
N GLN A 91 9.00 25.99 5.87
CA GLN A 91 8.47 26.69 4.70
C GLN A 91 8.37 25.77 3.48
N VAL A 92 9.35 24.86 3.31
CA VAL A 92 9.30 23.79 2.31
C VAL A 92 8.20 22.80 2.71
N ALA A 93 8.22 22.28 3.95
CA ALA A 93 7.26 21.30 4.44
C ALA A 93 5.80 21.78 4.34
N SER A 94 5.52 23.05 4.70
CA SER A 94 4.22 23.69 4.57
C SER A 94 3.78 23.80 3.11
N SER A 95 4.65 24.32 2.23
CA SER A 95 4.32 24.47 0.81
C SER A 95 4.07 23.14 0.10
N VAL A 96 4.78 22.11 0.53
CA VAL A 96 4.65 20.71 0.10
C VAL A 96 3.34 20.10 0.58
N SER A 97 3.02 20.24 1.87
CA SER A 97 1.74 19.81 2.44
C SER A 97 0.58 20.49 1.69
N ASN A 98 0.63 21.81 1.51
CA ASN A 98 -0.36 22.58 0.75
C ASN A 98 -0.48 22.12 -0.71
N TYR A 99 0.62 21.68 -1.34
CA TYR A 99 0.60 21.15 -2.70
C TYR A 99 -0.10 19.79 -2.80
N PHE A 100 0.19 18.84 -1.89
CA PHE A 100 -0.45 17.51 -1.92
C PHE A 100 -1.83 17.47 -1.23
N ASN A 101 -2.21 18.53 -0.51
CA ASN A 101 -3.58 18.76 -0.04
C ASN A 101 -4.46 19.44 -1.11
N ASP A 102 -3.90 19.91 -2.23
CA ASP A 102 -4.69 20.38 -3.38
C ASP A 102 -5.39 19.18 -4.04
N GLU A 103 -6.72 19.21 -4.00
CA GLU A 103 -7.57 18.11 -4.45
C GLU A 103 -7.42 17.83 -5.95
N ASN A 104 -7.15 18.84 -6.78
CA ASN A 104 -6.96 18.66 -8.23
C ASN A 104 -5.68 17.88 -8.51
N ILE A 105 -4.59 18.27 -7.86
CA ILE A 105 -3.29 17.59 -7.92
C ILE A 105 -3.39 16.15 -7.41
N THR A 106 -4.06 15.95 -6.28
CA THR A 106 -4.29 14.61 -5.72
C THR A 106 -5.08 13.74 -6.69
N ARG A 107 -6.09 14.31 -7.34
CA ARG A 107 -6.94 13.62 -8.32
C ARG A 107 -6.19 13.27 -9.61
N ASP A 108 -5.36 14.16 -10.13
CA ASP A 108 -4.54 13.91 -11.33
C ASP A 108 -3.46 12.86 -11.08
N LEU A 109 -2.83 12.89 -9.89
CA LEU A 109 -1.94 11.83 -9.41
C LEU A 109 -2.67 10.49 -9.37
N ILE A 110 -3.83 10.42 -8.71
CA ILE A 110 -4.67 9.22 -8.65
C ILE A 110 -5.01 8.71 -10.05
N ASN A 111 -5.53 9.56 -10.93
CA ASN A 111 -5.95 9.17 -12.28
C ASN A 111 -4.79 8.59 -13.09
N THR A 112 -3.65 9.29 -13.10
CA THR A 112 -2.41 8.86 -13.78
C THR A 112 -1.95 7.49 -13.28
N THR A 113 -2.04 7.26 -11.97
CA THR A 113 -1.56 6.04 -11.34
C THR A 113 -2.53 4.87 -11.50
N LEU A 114 -3.84 5.12 -11.53
CA LEU A 114 -4.87 4.11 -11.81
C LEU A 114 -4.81 3.55 -13.25
N HIS A 115 -4.16 4.24 -14.19
CA HIS A 115 -3.90 3.68 -15.54
C HIS A 115 -3.05 2.40 -15.49
N GLY A 116 -2.24 2.22 -14.45
CA GLY A 116 -1.47 0.99 -14.22
C GLY A 116 -2.27 -0.16 -13.59
N ALA A 117 -3.55 0.04 -13.25
CA ALA A 117 -4.37 -0.96 -12.59
C ALA A 117 -4.91 -2.01 -13.56
N ILE A 118 -4.53 -3.28 -13.36
CA ILE A 118 -4.97 -4.42 -14.18
C ILE A 118 -5.94 -5.32 -13.39
N PRO A 119 -7.00 -5.86 -14.02
CA PRO A 119 -7.78 -6.94 -13.42
C PRO A 119 -6.96 -8.25 -13.42
N LEU A 120 -7.03 -8.99 -12.32
CA LEU A 120 -6.34 -10.28 -12.13
C LEU A 120 -7.30 -11.47 -12.09
N LYS A 121 -8.45 -11.32 -11.42
CA LYS A 121 -9.46 -12.37 -11.26
C LYS A 121 -10.85 -11.77 -11.28
N TYR A 122 -11.82 -12.52 -11.80
CA TYR A 122 -13.24 -12.23 -11.71
C TYR A 122 -13.95 -13.40 -11.03
N ALA A 123 -14.97 -13.13 -10.22
CA ALA A 123 -15.87 -14.14 -9.68
C ALA A 123 -17.30 -13.63 -9.68
N LYS A 124 -18.25 -14.56 -9.75
CA LYS A 124 -19.68 -14.27 -9.65
C LYS A 124 -20.22 -15.12 -8.50
N HIS A 125 -20.79 -14.48 -7.49
CA HIS A 125 -21.34 -15.17 -6.32
C HIS A 125 -22.68 -14.53 -5.95
N GLY A 126 -23.73 -15.35 -5.89
CA GLY A 126 -25.11 -14.89 -5.70
C GLY A 126 -25.51 -13.80 -6.72
N LYS A 127 -25.86 -12.62 -6.20
CA LYS A 127 -26.29 -11.46 -6.99
C LYS A 127 -25.15 -10.47 -7.29
N TYR A 128 -23.89 -10.86 -7.11
CA TYR A 128 -22.74 -9.96 -7.22
C TYR A 128 -21.66 -10.47 -8.19
N GLN A 129 -21.05 -9.52 -8.88
CA GLN A 129 -19.82 -9.66 -9.66
C GLN A 129 -18.68 -9.03 -8.88
N TYR A 130 -17.61 -9.79 -8.69
CA TYR A 130 -16.39 -9.38 -8.04
C TYR A 130 -15.25 -9.31 -9.05
N VAL A 131 -14.29 -8.41 -8.80
CA VAL A 131 -13.01 -8.35 -9.50
C VAL A 131 -11.89 -8.07 -8.51
N LEU A 132 -10.80 -8.83 -8.60
CA LEU A 132 -9.53 -8.52 -7.97
C LEU A 132 -8.73 -7.69 -8.96
N MET A 133 -8.40 -6.45 -8.61
CA MET A 133 -7.47 -5.62 -9.37
C MET A 133 -6.14 -5.50 -8.66
N ALA A 134 -5.08 -5.23 -9.42
CA ALA A 134 -3.76 -4.95 -8.88
C ALA A 134 -3.05 -3.80 -9.61
N ILE A 135 -2.24 -3.06 -8.87
CA ILE A 135 -1.28 -2.07 -9.38
C ILE A 135 0.13 -2.56 -9.03
N ASP A 136 1.04 -2.53 -10.00
CA ASP A 136 2.48 -2.76 -9.79
C ASP A 136 3.08 -1.62 -8.95
N THR A 137 3.71 -1.96 -7.81
CA THR A 137 4.16 -0.94 -6.84
C THR A 137 5.40 -0.17 -7.28
N LYS A 138 6.24 -0.77 -8.14
CA LYS A 138 7.40 -0.07 -8.72
C LYS A 138 6.93 0.96 -9.74
N LYS A 139 5.99 0.58 -10.62
CA LYS A 139 5.34 1.51 -11.55
C LYS A 139 4.59 2.60 -10.82
N PHE A 140 3.81 2.24 -9.79
CA PHE A 140 3.13 3.19 -8.89
C PHE A 140 4.09 4.26 -8.36
N ALA A 141 5.18 3.84 -7.73
CA ALA A 141 6.12 4.76 -7.09
C ALA A 141 6.85 5.63 -8.12
N GLN A 142 7.19 5.08 -9.28
CA GLN A 142 7.80 5.83 -10.39
C GLN A 142 6.84 6.86 -10.99
N TYR A 143 5.56 6.52 -11.19
CA TYR A 143 4.55 7.48 -11.67
C TYR A 143 4.36 8.62 -10.66
N TRP A 144 4.27 8.29 -9.37
CA TRP A 144 4.22 9.29 -8.29
C TRP A 144 5.45 10.20 -8.29
N LYS A 145 6.68 9.65 -8.36
CA LYS A 145 7.93 10.43 -8.46
C LYS A 145 7.86 11.41 -9.63
N ASN A 146 7.54 10.90 -10.83
CA ASN A 146 7.55 11.68 -12.05
C ASN A 146 6.52 12.83 -12.02
N ALA A 147 5.33 12.58 -11.47
CA ALA A 147 4.28 13.59 -11.36
C ALA A 147 4.58 14.62 -10.25
N ALA A 148 5.08 14.19 -9.10
CA ALA A 148 5.53 15.07 -8.02
C ALA A 148 6.67 16.01 -8.48
N SER A 149 7.71 15.47 -9.13
CA SER A 149 8.82 16.25 -9.67
C SER A 149 8.37 17.29 -10.70
N LYS A 150 7.60 16.90 -11.72
CA LYS A 150 7.10 17.82 -12.77
C LYS A 150 6.34 19.01 -12.19
N ALA A 151 5.55 18.79 -11.15
CA ALA A 151 4.72 19.84 -10.58
C ALA A 151 5.48 20.77 -9.62
N LEU A 152 6.48 20.27 -8.91
CA LEU A 152 7.41 21.11 -8.15
C LEU A 152 8.30 21.96 -9.09
N GLU A 153 8.68 21.41 -10.25
CA GLU A 153 9.36 22.19 -11.30
C GLU A 153 8.46 23.30 -11.88
N ALA A 154 7.17 23.02 -12.07
CA ALA A 154 6.20 24.01 -12.51
C ALA A 154 6.01 25.15 -11.47
N LYS A 155 5.94 24.80 -10.18
CA LYS A 155 5.93 25.79 -9.07
C LYS A 155 7.36 26.26 -8.75
N LYS A 156 7.93 27.07 -9.67
CA LYS A 156 9.27 27.70 -9.64
C LYS A 156 9.74 28.29 -8.29
N VAL A 157 8.82 28.56 -7.36
CA VAL A 157 9.06 29.09 -6.02
C VAL A 157 9.70 28.06 -5.07
N LEU A 158 9.46 26.76 -5.28
CA LEU A 158 9.75 25.71 -4.29
C LEU A 158 11.16 25.11 -4.38
N LEU A 159 11.74 25.03 -5.57
CA LEU A 159 13.08 24.46 -5.82
C LEU A 159 13.91 25.45 -6.65
N GLN A 160 14.21 26.60 -6.04
CA GLN A 160 14.85 27.75 -6.69
C GLN A 160 16.29 27.49 -7.14
N SER A 161 17.02 26.59 -6.45
CA SER A 161 18.40 26.22 -6.78
C SER A 161 18.50 24.77 -7.25
N GLN A 162 19.50 24.50 -8.09
CA GLN A 162 19.79 23.15 -8.58
C GLN A 162 20.10 22.17 -7.44
N ALA A 163 20.83 22.61 -6.41
CA ALA A 163 21.12 21.81 -5.23
C ALA A 163 19.85 21.36 -4.48
N MET A 164 18.81 22.21 -4.39
CA MET A 164 17.53 21.82 -3.79
C MET A 164 16.77 20.80 -4.66
N LYS A 165 16.85 20.88 -5.99
CA LYS A 165 16.27 19.88 -6.90
C LYS A 165 16.93 18.51 -6.73
N GLU A 166 18.25 18.49 -6.59
CA GLU A 166 19.02 17.25 -6.40
C GLU A 166 18.81 16.63 -5.02
N ASP A 167 18.75 17.44 -3.96
CA ASP A 167 18.40 16.97 -2.61
C ASP A 167 16.96 16.41 -2.58
N TYR A 168 16.00 17.10 -3.19
CA TYR A 168 14.63 16.61 -3.37
C TYR A 168 14.60 15.27 -4.13
N ALA A 169 15.27 15.16 -5.27
CA ALA A 169 15.31 13.92 -6.06
C ALA A 169 15.88 12.75 -5.24
N LYS A 170 17.00 12.95 -4.54
CA LYS A 170 17.64 11.93 -3.67
C LYS A 170 16.72 11.51 -2.51
N ARG A 171 16.03 12.45 -1.87
CA ARG A 171 15.08 12.15 -0.79
C ARG A 171 13.87 11.37 -1.29
N MET A 172 13.34 11.74 -2.46
CA MET A 172 12.25 11.01 -3.11
C MET A 172 12.65 9.59 -3.47
N ASP A 173 13.86 9.38 -4.02
CA ASP A 173 14.38 8.04 -4.29
C ASP A 173 14.48 7.20 -3.02
N LYS A 174 15.06 7.74 -1.94
CA LYS A 174 15.13 7.07 -0.64
C LYS A 174 13.74 6.71 -0.10
N ILE A 175 12.78 7.64 -0.15
CA ILE A 175 11.40 7.42 0.31
C ILE A 175 10.72 6.32 -0.52
N ILE A 176 10.99 6.26 -1.83
CA ILE A 176 10.48 5.22 -2.72
C ILE A 176 11.12 3.86 -2.42
N GLU A 177 12.43 3.80 -2.18
CA GLU A 177 13.13 2.58 -1.78
C GLU A 177 12.59 2.04 -0.44
N GLU A 178 12.43 2.90 0.56
CA GLU A 178 11.83 2.56 1.86
C GLU A 178 10.39 2.05 1.71
N TYR A 179 9.58 2.69 0.86
CA TYR A 179 8.22 2.27 0.54
C TYR A 179 8.19 0.89 -0.15
N LEU A 180 8.99 0.70 -1.20
CA LEU A 180 9.07 -0.56 -1.93
C LEU A 180 9.57 -1.71 -1.04
N ALA A 181 10.54 -1.44 -0.16
CA ALA A 181 11.04 -2.40 0.82
C ALA A 181 9.96 -2.79 1.88
N ARG A 182 9.10 -1.85 2.30
CA ARG A 182 7.95 -2.14 3.17
C ARG A 182 6.90 -3.00 2.47
N VAL A 183 6.58 -2.69 1.21
CA VAL A 183 5.60 -3.46 0.42
C VAL A 183 6.12 -4.87 0.10
N ALA A 184 7.40 -5.02 -0.25
CA ALA A 184 8.01 -6.33 -0.49
C ALA A 184 7.94 -7.26 0.74
N LYS A 185 7.96 -6.69 1.96
CA LYS A 185 7.79 -7.43 3.22
C LYS A 185 6.32 -7.76 3.56
N GLY A 186 5.36 -7.45 2.68
CA GLY A 186 3.94 -7.66 2.93
C GLY A 186 3.30 -6.70 3.94
N ILE A 187 4.03 -5.66 4.39
CA ILE A 187 3.58 -4.68 5.40
C ILE A 187 2.75 -3.55 4.72
N ALA A 188 2.12 -3.85 3.58
CA ALA A 188 1.45 -2.86 2.75
C ALA A 188 0.05 -2.46 3.28
N ALA A 189 -0.60 -3.34 4.05
CA ALA A 189 -1.95 -3.12 4.56
C ALA A 189 -2.19 -3.82 5.92
N LYS A 190 -2.09 -3.03 7.00
CA LYS A 190 -2.89 -3.15 8.22
C LYS A 190 -3.26 -1.74 8.67
#